data_AF-A0A423XR09-F1
#
_entry.id   AF-A0A423XR09-F1
#
_cell.length_a   1.000
_cell.length_b   1.000
_cell.length_c   1.000
_cell.angle_alpha   90.00
_cell.angle_beta   90.00
_cell.angle_gamma   90.00
#
_symmetry.space_group_name_H-M   'P 1'
#
loop_
_entity.id
_entity.type
_entity.pdbx_description
1 polymer ?
#
loop_
_entity_poly.entity_id
_entity_poly.type
_entity_poly.pdbx_seq_one_letter_code
_entity_poly.pdbx_strand_id
1 'polypeptide(L)'
;MSGPCIIDGCDRLGDKIIGVRLRREHDKLSAIWAHNTNAYLCDDHAALGFDVEVRFTPRQDKTVRTVVSDGSKAPVVRLKEITKPVNPGIEE
;
A
#
# COMPACT_ATOMS: atom_id res chain seq x y z
N MET A 1 10.87 1.01 10.34
CA MET A 1 9.62 1.19 11.11
C MET A 1 9.02 -0.18 11.30
N SER A 2 8.59 -0.51 12.51
CA SER A 2 7.82 -1.70 12.87
C SER A 2 6.53 -1.25 13.55
N GLY A 3 5.53 -2.12 13.57
CA GLY A 3 4.24 -1.87 14.20
C GLY A 3 3.62 -3.18 14.67
N PRO A 4 2.46 -3.16 15.34
CA PRO A 4 1.74 -4.40 15.64
C PRO A 4 1.35 -5.11 14.34
N CYS A 5 1.33 -6.45 14.38
CA CYS A 5 0.81 -7.23 13.26
C CYS A 5 -0.66 -6.85 12.99
N ILE A 6 -1.03 -6.70 11.72
CA ILE A 6 -2.39 -6.29 11.32
C ILE A 6 -3.44 -7.40 11.57
N ILE A 7 -3.02 -8.67 11.65
CA ILE A 7 -3.93 -9.80 11.87
C ILE A 7 -4.52 -9.74 13.28
N ASP A 8 -5.83 -9.86 13.38
CA ASP A 8 -6.58 -9.89 14.62
C ASP A 8 -6.15 -11.04 15.52
N GLY A 9 -6.16 -10.79 16.84
CA GLY A 9 -5.62 -11.71 17.84
C GLY A 9 -4.10 -11.90 17.82
N CYS A 10 -3.34 -11.19 16.98
CA CYS A 10 -1.88 -11.28 16.96
C CYS A 10 -1.20 -10.13 17.70
N ASP A 11 -0.50 -10.46 18.79
CA ASP A 11 0.27 -9.48 19.59
C ASP A 11 1.76 -9.40 19.21
N ARG A 12 2.15 -10.10 18.13
CA ARG A 12 3.55 -10.09 17.67
C ARG A 12 3.89 -8.78 16.97
N LEU A 13 5.16 -8.39 17.11
CA LEU A 13 5.72 -7.27 16.38
C LEU A 13 5.77 -7.61 14.88
N GLY A 14 5.16 -6.76 14.06
CA GLY A 14 5.24 -6.79 12.61
C GLY A 14 6.35 -5.87 12.10
N ASP A 15 7.30 -6.44 11.39
CA ASP A 15 8.42 -5.74 10.75
C ASP A 15 8.36 -5.84 9.21
N LYS A 16 7.47 -6.68 8.66
CA LYS A 16 7.19 -6.77 7.22
C LYS A 16 6.07 -5.82 6.86
N ILE A 17 6.39 -4.75 6.14
CA ILE A 17 5.42 -3.72 5.78
C ILE A 17 4.74 -4.04 4.44
N ILE A 18 3.42 -3.91 4.42
CA ILE A 18 2.65 -4.01 3.17
C ILE A 18 2.82 -2.70 2.39
N GLY A 19 3.13 -2.82 1.10
CA GLY A 19 3.30 -1.68 0.20
C GLY A 19 2.44 -1.82 -1.04
N VAL A 20 1.86 -0.70 -1.50
CA VAL A 20 1.13 -0.64 -2.76
C VAL A 20 1.85 0.34 -3.68
N ARG A 21 2.12 -0.10 -4.92
CA ARG A 21 2.89 0.66 -5.90
C ARG A 21 2.19 0.66 -7.25
N LEU A 22 2.10 1.82 -7.89
CA LEU A 22 1.71 1.96 -9.29
C LEU A 22 2.93 2.35 -10.10
N ARG A 23 3.22 1.58 -11.15
CA ARG A 23 4.40 1.74 -12.00
C ARG A 23 4.01 2.12 -13.41
N ARG A 24 4.94 2.78 -14.10
CA ARG A 24 4.94 2.90 -15.55
C ARG A 24 5.76 1.75 -16.13
N GLU A 25 5.09 0.89 -16.88
CA GLU A 25 5.79 -0.18 -17.61
C GLU A 25 6.67 0.39 -18.74
N HIS A 26 6.28 1.52 -19.33
CA HIS A 26 7.02 2.13 -20.45
C HIS A 26 8.32 2.84 -20.06
N ASP A 27 8.49 3.25 -18.80
CA ASP A 27 9.63 4.07 -18.38
C ASP A 27 10.41 3.37 -17.26
N LYS A 28 11.14 2.31 -17.63
CA LYS A 28 12.09 1.59 -16.76
C LYS A 28 11.53 1.22 -15.38
N LEU A 29 10.24 0.88 -15.31
CA LEU A 29 9.53 0.51 -14.07
C LEU A 29 9.48 1.64 -13.02
N SER A 30 9.54 2.90 -13.44
CA SER A 30 9.43 4.05 -12.54
C SER A 30 8.07 4.05 -11.85
N ALA A 31 8.06 4.30 -10.53
CA ALA A 31 6.82 4.37 -9.76
C ALA A 31 6.21 5.77 -9.87
N ILE A 32 4.92 5.84 -10.26
CA ILE A 32 4.10 7.06 -10.18
C ILE A 32 3.89 7.40 -8.71
N TRP A 33 3.49 6.40 -7.93
CA TRP A 33 3.43 6.45 -6.48
C TRP A 33 3.76 5.06 -5.90
N ALA A 34 4.44 5.06 -4.75
CA ALA A 34 4.87 3.86 -4.05
C ALA A 34 4.96 4.17 -2.55
N HIS A 35 3.81 4.19 -1.89
CA HIS A 35 3.75 4.42 -0.45
C HIS A 35 3.49 3.12 0.30
N ASN A 36 4.15 3.01 1.45
CA ASN A 36 3.84 1.94 2.39
C ASN A 36 2.46 2.18 2.99
N THR A 37 1.75 1.14 3.39
CA THR A 37 0.38 1.29 3.90
C THR A 37 0.33 1.51 5.41
N ASN A 38 1.46 1.38 6.11
CA ASN A 38 1.54 1.24 7.58
C ASN A 38 0.81 0.02 8.15
N ALA A 39 0.44 -0.95 7.31
CA ALA A 39 0.06 -2.28 7.75
C ALA A 39 1.28 -3.18 7.81
N TYR A 40 1.44 -3.91 8.91
CA TYR A 40 2.62 -4.74 9.17
C TYR A 40 2.22 -6.20 9.42
N LEU A 41 3.09 -7.13 9.02
CA LEU A 41 2.98 -8.56 9.31
C LEU A 41 4.19 -9.01 10.14
N CYS A 42 3.96 -9.90 11.09
CA CYS A 42 5.03 -10.65 11.75
C CYS A 42 5.51 -11.78 10.84
N ASP A 43 6.65 -12.40 11.15
CA ASP A 43 7.25 -13.46 10.32
C ASP A 43 6.27 -14.61 10.04
N ASP A 44 5.60 -15.12 11.08
CA ASP A 44 4.66 -16.24 10.93
C ASP A 44 3.51 -15.92 9.95
N HIS A 45 2.90 -14.74 10.06
CA HIS A 45 1.82 -14.35 9.15
C HIS A 45 2.33 -13.95 7.78
N ALA A 46 3.55 -13.42 7.67
CA ALA A 46 4.18 -13.15 6.38
C ALA A 46 4.47 -14.43 5.56
N ALA A 47 4.53 -15.59 6.21
CA ALA A 47 4.77 -16.88 5.56
C ALA A 47 3.49 -17.59 5.11
N LEU A 48 2.30 -17.03 5.34
CA LEU A 48 1.02 -17.61 4.94
C LEU A 48 0.59 -17.17 3.52
N GLY A 49 -0.34 -17.92 2.93
CA GLY A 49 -1.05 -17.50 1.73
C GLY A 49 -2.12 -16.46 2.06
N PHE A 50 -2.30 -15.48 1.17
CA PHE A 50 -3.31 -14.43 1.29
C PHE A 50 -4.14 -14.33 0.02
N ASP A 51 -5.45 -14.25 0.17
CA ASP A 51 -6.34 -13.75 -0.86
C ASP A 51 -6.29 -12.22 -0.86
N VAL A 52 -5.95 -11.62 -2.00
CA VAL A 52 -5.77 -10.16 -2.12
C VAL A 52 -6.68 -9.61 -3.20
N GLU A 53 -7.68 -8.84 -2.80
CA GLU A 53 -8.55 -8.08 -3.71
C GLU A 53 -8.09 -6.61 -3.79
N VAL A 54 -7.95 -6.09 -5.01
CA VAL A 54 -7.58 -4.69 -5.24
C VAL A 54 -8.67 -3.98 -6.03
N ARG A 55 -9.31 -3.00 -5.39
CA ARG A 55 -10.32 -2.15 -6.01
C ARG A 55 -9.80 -0.75 -6.26
N PHE A 56 -9.87 -0.30 -7.52
CA PHE A 56 -9.58 1.08 -7.89
C PHE A 56 -10.86 1.92 -7.88
N THR A 57 -10.82 3.08 -7.24
CA THR A 57 -11.91 4.05 -7.25
C THR A 57 -11.29 5.44 -7.45
N PRO A 58 -11.57 6.11 -8.59
CA PRO A 58 -11.04 7.45 -8.85
C PRO A 58 -11.44 8.44 -7.77
N ARG A 59 -10.54 9.37 -7.46
CA ARG A 59 -10.78 10.51 -6.56
C ARG A 59 -10.71 11.81 -7.35
N GLN A 60 -11.33 12.86 -6.81
CA GLN A 60 -11.28 14.20 -7.40
C GLN A 60 -10.05 15.01 -6.95
N ASP A 61 -9.21 14.44 -6.06
CA ASP A 61 -7.98 15.04 -5.56
C ASP A 61 -6.73 14.29 -6.04
N LYS A 62 -5.55 14.89 -5.84
CA LYS A 62 -4.25 14.28 -6.19
C LYS A 62 -3.71 13.39 -5.08
N THR A 63 -4.58 12.60 -4.45
CA THR A 63 -4.18 11.73 -3.34
C THR A 63 -4.50 10.27 -3.64
N VAL A 64 -3.69 9.40 -3.06
CA VAL A 64 -3.99 7.97 -2.97
C VAL A 64 -4.36 7.66 -1.53
N ARG A 65 -5.57 7.13 -1.35
CA ARG A 65 -6.02 6.57 -0.09
C ARG A 65 -5.91 5.06 -0.16
N THR A 66 -5.11 4.48 0.72
CA THR A 66 -5.03 3.03 0.89
C THR A 66 -5.68 2.64 2.20
N VAL A 67 -6.49 1.59 2.14
CA VAL A 67 -7.17 0.99 3.27
C VAL A 67 -6.72 -0.45 3.30
N VAL A 68 -6.14 -0.89 4.41
CA VAL A 68 -5.72 -2.29 4.59
C VAL A 68 -6.44 -2.84 5.81
N SER A 69 -7.08 -4.00 5.65
CA SER A 69 -7.85 -4.67 6.68
C SER A 69 -7.62 -6.17 6.60
N ASP A 70 -7.70 -6.84 7.74
CA ASP A 70 -7.83 -8.29 7.84
C ASP A 70 -9.32 -8.72 7.90
N GLY A 71 -10.25 -7.76 7.93
CA GLY A 71 -11.69 -7.99 8.01
C GLY A 71 -12.25 -7.97 9.44
N SER A 72 -11.40 -8.05 10.46
CA SER A 72 -11.82 -8.17 11.86
C SER A 72 -11.59 -6.89 12.67
N LYS A 73 -10.52 -6.14 12.38
CA LYS A 73 -10.19 -4.87 13.05
C LYS A 73 -10.54 -3.64 12.22
N ALA A 74 -10.51 -2.48 12.89
CA ALA A 74 -10.55 -1.20 12.20
C ALA A 74 -9.40 -1.12 11.18
N PRO A 75 -9.68 -0.76 9.92
CA PRO A 75 -8.68 -0.80 8.88
C PRO A 75 -7.61 0.28 9.07
N VAL A 76 -6.37 -0.04 8.69
CA VAL A 76 -5.30 0.94 8.59
C VAL A 76 -5.54 1.80 7.37
N VAL A 77 -5.77 3.08 7.57
CA VAL A 77 -5.99 4.06 6.49
C VAL A 77 -4.78 4.96 6.36
N ARG A 78 -4.26 5.07 5.14
CA ARG A 78 -3.20 6.03 4.81
C ARG A 78 -3.59 6.87 3.61
N LEU A 79 -3.40 8.17 3.73
CA LEU A 79 -3.55 9.14 2.65
C LEU A 79 -2.17 9.65 2.25
N LYS A 80 -1.86 9.67 0.96
CA LYS A 80 -0.61 10.21 0.44
C LYS A 80 -0.84 11.02 -0.83
N GLU A 81 -0.21 12.18 -0.91
CA GLU A 81 -0.22 13.01 -2.11
C GLU A 81 0.65 12.40 -3.22
N ILE A 82 0.15 12.48 -4.45
CA ILE A 82 0.87 12.08 -5.66
C ILE A 82 1.74 13.26 -6.09
N THR A 83 3.03 13.17 -5.81
CA THR A 83 3.98 14.26 -6.08
C THR A 83 4.65 14.20 -7.45
N LYS A 84 4.66 13.03 -8.08
CA LYS A 84 5.25 12.87 -9.42
C LYS A 84 4.21 13.15 -10.50
N PRO A 85 4.57 13.87 -11.58
CA PRO A 85 3.67 14.02 -12.73
C PRO A 85 3.30 12.63 -13.25
N VAL A 86 2.04 12.41 -13.64
CA VAL A 86 1.55 11.10 -14.11
C VAL A 86 1.96 10.84 -15.56
N ASN A 87 1.96 11.89 -16.39
CA ASN A 87 2.53 11.90 -17.73
C ASN A 87 3.76 12.83 -17.69
N PRO A 88 4.99 12.33 -17.93
CA PRO A 88 6.07 13.24 -18.27
C PRO A 88 5.65 13.88 -19.59
N GLY A 89 5.67 15.20 -19.71
CA GLY A 89 5.33 15.85 -20.96
C GLY A 89 6.10 15.18 -22.10
N ILE A 90 5.42 14.90 -23.22
CA ILE A 90 6.12 14.70 -24.47
C ILE A 90 6.74 16.08 -24.72
N GLU A 91 8.04 16.23 -24.49
CA GLU A 91 8.77 17.38 -25.02
C GLU A 91 8.68 17.25 -26.54
N GLU A 92 7.91 18.15 -27.17
CA GLU A 92 7.93 18.36 -28.62
C GLU A 92 9.28 18.93 -29.08
#